data_AF-A0A1S7QTL7-F1
#
_entry.id   AF-A0A1S7QTL7-F1
#
_cell.length_a   1.000
_cell.length_b   1.000
_cell.length_c   1.000
_cell.angle_alpha   90.00
_cell.angle_beta   90.00
_cell.angle_gamma   90.00
#
_symmetry.space_group_name_H-M   'P 1'
#
loop_
_entity.id
_entity.type
_entity.pdbx_description
1 polymer ?
#
loop_
_entity_poly.entity_id
_entity_poly.type
_entity_poly.pdbx_seq_one_letter_code
_entity_poly.pdbx_strand_id
1 'polypeptide(L)'
;MAMLAALAAIVSACSPDDPKPAPPMIVKTVKATVPPASRVPCVVGDLPDRDMSEREVTTRWGADRTEILSCDARRAAAVAAIDNLPVPEPREQ
;
A
#
# COMPACT_ATOMS: atom_id res chain seq x y z
N MET A 1 -31.30 -57.91 15.88
CA MET A 1 -30.03 -57.73 15.14
C MET A 1 -30.20 -57.52 13.63
N ALA A 2 -31.34 -57.00 13.15
CA ALA A 2 -31.51 -56.65 11.72
C ALA A 2 -31.64 -55.13 11.48
N MET A 3 -31.76 -54.32 12.54
CA MET A 3 -31.90 -52.85 12.46
C MET A 3 -30.58 -52.09 12.59
N LEU A 4 -29.42 -52.76 12.67
CA LEU A 4 -28.12 -52.09 12.72
C LEU A 4 -27.40 -52.04 11.36
N ALA A 5 -27.81 -52.87 10.39
CA ALA A 5 -27.18 -52.90 9.07
C ALA A 5 -27.75 -51.83 8.11
N ALA A 6 -28.97 -51.33 8.35
CA ALA A 6 -29.63 -50.37 7.48
C ALA A 6 -29.06 -48.93 7.59
N LEU A 7 -28.33 -48.61 8.66
CA LEU A 7 -27.76 -47.28 8.88
C LEU A 7 -26.36 -47.10 8.28
N ALA A 8 -25.69 -48.18 7.86
CA ALA A 8 -24.37 -48.09 7.23
C ALA A 8 -24.42 -47.67 5.75
N ALA A 9 -25.58 -47.76 5.10
CA ALA A 9 -25.73 -47.43 3.68
C ALA A 9 -25.93 -45.93 3.40
N ILE A 10 -26.21 -45.10 4.42
CA ILE A 10 -26.59 -43.69 4.25
C ILE A 10 -25.43 -42.71 4.43
N VAL A 11 -24.25 -43.16 4.85
CA VAL A 11 -23.05 -42.31 5.00
C VAL A 11 -22.22 -42.22 3.72
N SER A 12 -22.46 -43.08 2.73
CA SER A 12 -21.66 -43.11 1.49
C SER A 12 -22.09 -42.13 0.38
N ALA A 13 -23.06 -41.25 0.64
CA ALA A 13 -23.60 -40.35 -0.38
C ALA A 13 -23.23 -38.86 -0.20
N CYS A 14 -22.44 -38.49 0.81
CA CYS A 14 -21.63 -37.28 0.68
C CYS A 14 -20.43 -37.64 -0.18
N SER A 15 -20.64 -37.70 -1.49
CA SER A 15 -19.53 -37.46 -2.41
C SER A 15 -18.95 -36.12 -1.98
N PRO A 16 -17.68 -36.02 -1.57
CA PRO A 16 -16.98 -34.80 -1.89
C PRO A 16 -17.18 -34.68 -3.40
N ASP A 17 -17.79 -33.61 -3.89
CA ASP A 17 -17.37 -33.14 -5.20
C ASP A 17 -15.84 -33.21 -5.15
N ASP A 18 -15.22 -34.06 -5.97
CA ASP A 18 -13.77 -34.02 -6.13
C ASP A 18 -13.51 -32.55 -6.49
N PRO A 19 -13.00 -31.71 -5.56
CA PRO A 19 -12.81 -30.32 -5.88
C PRO A 19 -11.63 -30.42 -6.83
N LYS A 20 -11.89 -30.33 -8.14
CA LYS A 20 -10.84 -30.16 -9.14
C LYS A 20 -9.86 -29.18 -8.49
N PRO A 21 -8.61 -29.59 -8.21
CA PRO A 21 -7.74 -28.77 -7.39
C PRO A 21 -7.76 -27.37 -7.99
N ALA A 22 -8.21 -26.39 -7.20
CA ALA A 22 -8.19 -25.02 -7.65
C ALA A 22 -6.75 -24.75 -8.11
N PRO A 23 -6.55 -24.14 -9.29
CA PRO A 23 -5.20 -23.92 -9.79
C PRO A 23 -4.37 -23.24 -8.71
N PRO A 24 -3.12 -23.66 -8.48
CA PRO A 24 -2.32 -23.12 -7.39
C PRO A 24 -2.16 -21.61 -7.56
N MET A 25 -2.59 -20.84 -6.55
CA MET A 25 -2.40 -19.40 -6.53
C MET A 25 -0.96 -19.10 -6.11
N ILE A 26 -0.15 -18.58 -7.04
CA ILE A 26 1.21 -18.14 -6.74
C ILE A 26 1.18 -16.66 -6.38
N VAL A 27 1.37 -16.35 -5.10
CA VAL A 27 1.56 -14.97 -4.64
C VAL A 27 3.06 -14.62 -4.69
N LYS A 28 3.39 -13.50 -5.33
CA LYS A 28 4.74 -12.95 -5.35
C LYS A 28 4.76 -11.60 -4.69
N THR A 29 5.66 -11.41 -3.73
CA THR A 29 5.96 -10.08 -3.21
C THR A 29 6.86 -9.38 -4.22
N VAL A 30 6.46 -8.20 -4.67
CA VAL A 30 7.24 -7.37 -5.59
C VAL A 30 7.69 -6.11 -4.88
N LYS A 31 8.93 -5.67 -5.12
CA LYS A 31 9.40 -4.37 -4.64
C LYS A 31 8.63 -3.27 -5.39
N ALA A 32 7.97 -2.40 -4.65
CA ALA A 32 7.32 -1.23 -5.23
C ALA A 32 8.37 -0.27 -5.82
N THR A 33 8.04 0.38 -6.93
CA THR A 33 8.88 1.40 -7.55
C THR A 33 8.21 2.77 -7.45
N VAL A 34 8.97 3.80 -7.10
CA VAL A 34 8.47 5.17 -7.06
C VAL A 34 8.29 5.71 -8.49
N PRO A 35 7.08 6.15 -8.88
CA PRO A 35 6.88 6.81 -10.18
C PRO A 35 7.74 8.08 -10.30
N PRO A 36 8.26 8.42 -11.49
CA PRO A 36 9.10 9.62 -11.67
C PRO A 36 8.43 10.92 -11.19
N ALA A 37 7.13 11.08 -11.42
CA ALA A 37 6.38 12.25 -10.97
C ALA A 37 6.38 12.41 -9.44
N SER A 38 6.40 11.30 -8.69
CA SER A 38 6.46 11.31 -7.22
C SER A 38 7.83 11.70 -6.67
N ARG A 39 8.85 11.85 -7.52
CA ARG A 39 10.18 12.33 -7.15
C ARG A 39 10.33 13.85 -7.29
N VAL A 40 9.35 14.53 -7.88
CA VAL A 40 9.39 15.98 -8.08
C VAL A 40 9.24 16.70 -6.73
N PRO A 41 10.20 17.57 -6.34
CA PRO A 41 10.10 18.36 -5.12
C PRO A 41 8.92 19.33 -5.12
N CYS A 42 8.38 19.60 -3.93
CA CYS A 42 7.40 20.64 -3.69
C CYS A 42 8.20 21.91 -3.40
N VAL A 43 8.27 22.78 -4.41
CA VAL A 43 9.02 24.03 -4.30
C VAL A 43 8.12 25.13 -3.76
N VAL A 44 8.66 25.94 -2.86
CA VAL A 44 8.03 27.17 -2.40
C VAL A 44 8.28 28.27 -3.43
N GLY A 45 7.26 29.09 -3.70
CA GLY A 45 7.36 30.23 -4.62
C GLY A 45 8.21 31.39 -4.09
N ASP A 46 8.46 32.35 -4.97
CA ASP A 46 9.17 33.60 -4.66
C ASP A 46 8.37 34.52 -3.74
N LEU A 47 9.07 35.36 -3.00
CA LEU A 47 8.44 36.38 -2.15
C LEU A 47 7.62 37.35 -3.01
N PRO A 48 6.41 37.75 -2.59
CA PRO A 48 5.64 38.77 -3.29
C PRO A 48 6.42 40.07 -3.43
N ASP A 49 6.31 40.72 -4.60
CA ASP A 49 6.94 42.01 -4.91
C ASP A 49 6.13 43.19 -4.34
N ARG A 50 5.79 43.09 -3.05
CA ARG A 50 5.13 44.13 -2.27
C ARG A 50 5.39 43.92 -0.79
N ASP A 51 5.28 45.01 -0.04
CA ASP A 51 5.27 44.92 1.41
C ASP A 51 4.06 44.12 1.90
N MET A 52 4.29 43.29 2.90
CA MET A 52 3.27 42.48 3.56
C MET A 52 3.15 42.90 5.03
N SER A 53 1.92 43.01 5.51
CA SER A 53 1.67 43.20 6.94
C SER A 53 2.12 41.97 7.74
N GLU A 54 2.47 42.15 9.00
CA GLU A 54 2.84 41.05 9.91
C GLU A 54 1.78 39.93 9.94
N ARG A 55 0.50 40.32 10.00
CA ARG A 55 -0.61 39.35 9.96
C ARG A 55 -0.62 38.53 8.68
N GLU A 56 -0.39 39.17 7.54
CA GLU A 56 -0.33 38.47 6.26
C GLU A 56 0.86 37.52 6.17
N VAL A 57 2.03 37.96 6.64
CA VAL A 57 3.24 37.13 6.71
C VAL A 57 3.00 35.89 7.57
N THR A 58 2.39 36.06 8.74
CA THR A 58 2.22 34.96 9.70
C THR A 58 1.09 34.00 9.32
N THR A 59 -0.09 34.51 8.96
CA THR A 59 -1.28 33.66 8.77
C THR A 59 -1.47 33.14 7.35
N ARG A 60 -0.80 33.73 6.36
CA ARG A 60 -0.91 33.30 4.96
C ARG A 60 0.43 32.81 4.44
N TRP A 61 1.42 33.68 4.38
CA TRP A 61 2.68 33.37 3.71
C TRP A 61 3.49 32.28 4.44
N GLY A 62 3.74 32.45 5.73
CA GLY A 62 4.52 31.52 6.53
C GLY A 62 3.84 30.18 6.72
N ALA A 63 2.51 30.19 6.93
CA ALA A 63 1.70 28.98 7.04
C ALA A 63 1.75 28.13 5.75
N ASP A 64 1.52 28.75 4.60
CA ASP A 64 1.57 28.07 3.29
C ASP A 64 2.93 27.43 3.03
N ARG A 65 4.02 28.17 3.23
CA ARG A 65 5.38 27.64 3.06
C ARG A 65 5.68 26.51 4.03
N THR A 66 5.24 26.61 5.27
CA THR A 66 5.44 25.55 6.27
C THR A 66 4.73 24.27 5.83
N GLU A 67 3.50 24.37 5.32
CA GLU A 67 2.76 23.22 4.80
C GLU A 67 3.40 22.63 3.55
N ILE A 68 3.88 23.46 2.62
CA ILE A 68 4.59 22.99 1.42
C ILE A 68 5.85 22.20 1.81
N LEU A 69 6.68 22.75 2.71
CA LEU A 69 7.90 22.09 3.17
C LEU A 69 7.62 20.82 3.98
N SER A 70 6.57 20.82 4.79
CA SER A 70 6.10 19.64 5.52
C SER A 70 5.63 18.54 4.58
N CYS A 71 4.87 18.89 3.54
CA CYS A 71 4.48 17.95 2.49
C CYS A 71 5.69 17.42 1.72
N ASP A 72 6.67 18.28 1.40
CA ASP A 72 7.92 17.88 0.74
C ASP A 72 8.69 16.84 1.54
N ALA A 73 8.85 17.09 2.84
CA ALA A 73 9.54 16.18 3.76
C ALA A 73 8.86 14.81 3.82
N ARG A 74 7.52 14.78 3.88
CA ARG A 74 6.76 13.52 3.87
C ARG A 74 6.92 12.77 2.55
N ARG A 75 6.88 13.47 1.41
CA ARG A 75 7.15 12.87 0.09
C ARG A 75 8.56 12.29 0.04
N ALA A 76 9.58 13.06 0.40
CA ALA A 76 10.97 12.62 0.40
C ALA A 76 11.17 11.37 1.29
N ALA A 77 10.57 11.36 2.48
CA ALA A 77 10.60 10.21 3.37
C ALA A 77 9.94 8.97 2.76
N ALA A 78 8.77 9.12 2.12
CA ALA A 78 8.10 8.01 1.45
C ALA A 78 8.92 7.44 0.28
N VAL A 79 9.53 8.32 -0.53
CA VAL A 79 10.44 7.92 -1.62
C VAL A 79 11.64 7.15 -1.06
N ALA A 80 12.29 7.69 -0.03
CA ALA A 80 13.43 7.04 0.61
C ALA A 80 13.05 5.68 1.22
N ALA A 81 11.87 5.56 1.83
CA ALA A 81 11.40 4.30 2.38
C ALA A 81 11.26 3.23 1.30
N ILE A 82 10.63 3.56 0.17
CA ILE A 82 10.45 2.63 -0.96
C ILE A 82 11.79 2.25 -1.60
N ASP A 83 12.66 3.24 -1.82
CA ASP A 83 13.97 3.01 -2.45
C ASP A 83 14.85 2.07 -1.59
N ASN A 84 14.77 2.20 -0.27
CA ASN A 84 15.51 1.39 0.70
C ASN A 84 14.86 0.04 1.04
N LEU A 85 13.67 -0.30 0.52
CA LEU A 85 13.09 -1.63 0.74
C LEU A 85 14.02 -2.72 0.17
N PRO A 86 14.25 -3.82 0.92
CA PRO A 86 15.01 -4.95 0.39
C PRO A 86 14.27 -5.57 -0.81
N VAL A 87 15.02 -6.16 -1.73
CA VAL A 87 14.43 -6.94 -2.82
C VAL A 87 13.84 -8.22 -2.20
N PRO A 88 12.57 -8.56 -2.46
CA PRO A 88 12.00 -9.80 -1.97
C PRO A 88 12.73 -11.00 -2.58
N GLU A 89 13.32 -11.85 -1.73
CA GLU A 89 13.88 -13.12 -2.16
C GLU A 89 12.77 -14.09 -2.60
N PRO A 90 13.00 -14.93 -3.63
CA PRO A 90 12.08 -16.00 -3.96
C PRO A 90 11.91 -16.92 -2.74
N ARG A 91 10.69 -17.05 -2.22
CA ARG A 91 10.38 -18.15 -1.30
C ARG A 91 10.43 -19.44 -2.10
N GLU A 92 11.51 -20.20 -1.95
CA GLU A 92 11.52 -21.61 -2.33
C GLU A 92 10.40 -22.31 -1.55
N GLN A 93 9.47 -22.91 -2.27
CA GLN A 93 8.38 -23.74 -1.74
C GLN A 93 8.77 -25.20 -1.92
#